data_AF-A0A380VBG6-F1
#
_entry.id   AF-A0A380VBG6-F1
#
_cell.length_a   1.000
_cell.length_b   1.000
_cell.length_c   1.000
_cell.angle_alpha   90.00
_cell.angle_beta   90.00
_cell.angle_gamma   90.00
#
_symmetry.space_group_name_H-M   'P 1'
#
loop_
_entity.id
_entity.type
_entity.pdbx_description
1 polymer ?
#
loop_
_entity_poly.entity_id
_entity_poly.type
_entity_poly.pdbx_seq_one_letter_code
_entity_poly.pdbx_strand_id
1 'polypeptide(L)'
;MVEAERVLPDFISELGNVMAKHQLGEVCIIMRITGCPNGCGRAMLVEIGLVGKAVGRYNLYIGSDRTGLHIPRLYKENITLEQIIQDRNWMHRLVYV
;
A
#
# COMPACT_ATOMS: atom_id res chain seq x y z
N MET A 1 4.09 -16.51 2.39
CA MET A 1 4.84 -15.87 1.29
C MET A 1 3.88 -15.62 0.15
N VAL A 2 3.99 -14.49 -0.54
CA VAL A 2 3.10 -14.07 -1.64
C VAL A 2 3.88 -13.24 -2.65
N GLU A 3 3.27 -12.98 -3.79
CA GLU A 3 3.83 -12.14 -4.84
C GLU A 3 4.02 -10.68 -4.43
N ALA A 4 5.04 -10.05 -4.99
CA ALA A 4 5.31 -8.63 -4.83
C ALA A 4 5.60 -7.98 -6.19
N GLU A 5 6.74 -8.31 -6.81
CA GLU A 5 7.17 -7.73 -8.08
C GLU A 5 6.19 -7.98 -9.22
N ARG A 6 5.69 -9.22 -9.37
CA ARG A 6 4.83 -9.62 -10.49
C ARG A 6 3.43 -9.01 -10.45
N VAL A 7 2.91 -8.68 -9.26
CA VAL A 7 1.57 -8.09 -9.09
C VAL A 7 1.60 -6.56 -9.06
N LEU A 8 2.78 -5.96 -8.85
CA LEU A 8 2.92 -4.52 -8.66
C LEU A 8 2.47 -3.70 -9.89
N PRO A 9 2.82 -4.06 -11.15
CA PRO A 9 2.41 -3.27 -12.31
C PRO A 9 0.89 -3.15 -12.44
N ASP A 10 0.18 -4.27 -12.35
CA ASP A 10 -1.28 -4.31 -12.47
C ASP A 10 -1.95 -3.57 -11.31
N PHE A 11 -1.46 -3.78 -10.09
CA PHE A 11 -1.98 -3.12 -8.90
C PHE A 11 -1.81 -1.60 -8.93
N ILE A 12 -0.64 -1.10 -9.36
CA ILE A 12 -0.40 0.35 -9.52
C ILE A 12 -1.31 0.94 -10.60
N SER A 13 -1.55 0.21 -11.69
CA SER A 13 -2.46 0.66 -12.75
C SER A 13 -3.89 0.80 -12.26
N GLU A 14 -4.41 -0.21 -11.54
CA GLU A 14 -5.75 -0.16 -10.95
C GLU A 14 -5.87 0.93 -9.89
N LEU A 15 -4.86 1.06 -9.03
CA LEU A 15 -4.83 2.09 -8.01
C LEU A 15 -4.80 3.50 -8.61
N GLY A 16 -4.01 3.72 -9.66
CA GLY A 16 -3.96 4.99 -10.38
C GLY A 16 -5.33 5.39 -10.94
N ASN A 17 -6.09 4.42 -11.48
CA ASN A 17 -7.46 4.66 -11.94
C ASN A 17 -8.40 5.07 -10.80
N VAL A 18 -8.26 4.47 -9.61
CA VAL A 18 -9.04 4.85 -8.43
C VAL A 18 -8.65 6.24 -7.94
N MET A 19 -7.34 6.53 -7.83
CA MET A 19 -6.85 7.85 -7.43
C MET A 19 -7.32 8.96 -8.36
N ALA A 20 -7.29 8.73 -9.68
CA ALA A 20 -7.79 9.69 -10.66
C ALA A 20 -9.29 10.00 -10.47
N LYS A 21 -10.12 8.98 -10.21
CA LYS A 21 -11.56 9.15 -9.90
C LYS A 21 -11.80 9.99 -8.65
N HIS A 22 -10.85 10.00 -7.72
CA HIS A 22 -10.90 10.75 -6.47
C HIS A 22 -10.15 12.10 -6.53
N GLN A 23 -9.76 12.57 -7.71
CA GLN A 23 -9.01 13.82 -7.91
C GLN A 23 -7.64 13.83 -7.20
N LEU A 24 -7.07 12.64 -6.97
CA LEU A 24 -5.75 12.45 -6.35
C LEU A 24 -4.67 12.08 -7.39
N GLY A 25 -4.95 12.23 -8.69
CA GLY A 25 -4.01 11.82 -9.76
C GLY A 25 -2.66 12.54 -9.72
N GLU A 26 -2.62 13.77 -9.23
CA GLU A 26 -1.39 14.56 -9.05
C GLU A 26 -0.68 14.28 -7.72
N VAL A 27 -1.29 13.49 -6.83
CA VAL A 27 -0.72 13.19 -5.51
C VAL A 27 0.29 12.06 -5.65
N CYS A 28 1.57 12.39 -5.45
CA CYS A 28 2.62 11.39 -5.37
C CYS A 28 2.61 10.71 -3.99
N ILE A 29 2.39 9.40 -3.97
CA ILE A 29 2.44 8.57 -2.76
C ILE A 29 3.59 7.58 -2.91
N ILE A 30 4.48 7.53 -1.91
CA ILE A 30 5.50 6.49 -1.85
C ILE A 30 4.84 5.19 -1.37
N MET A 31 4.67 4.25 -2.29
CA MET A 31 4.12 2.92 -2.02
C MET A 31 5.18 1.84 -2.27
N ARG A 32 5.23 0.82 -1.40
CA ARG A 32 6.05 -0.37 -1.61
C ARG A 32 5.33 -1.64 -1.18
N ILE A 33 5.66 -2.74 -1.86
CA ILE A 33 5.16 -4.09 -1.60
C ILE A 33 6.33 -5.03 -1.27
N THR A 34 6.13 -5.93 -0.31
CA THR A 34 7.06 -7.01 0.02
C THR A 34 6.28 -8.32 0.19
N GLY A 35 6.81 -9.43 -0.34
CA GLY A 35 6.10 -10.72 -0.36
C GLY A 35 6.11 -11.48 0.96
N CYS A 36 6.90 -11.03 1.93
CA CYS A 36 7.04 -11.62 3.26
C CYS A 36 7.50 -10.55 4.27
N PRO A 37 7.40 -10.81 5.60
CA PRO A 37 7.73 -9.83 6.64
C PRO A 37 9.22 -9.53 6.78
N ASN A 38 10.10 -10.16 6.00
CA ASN A 38 11.55 -9.88 6.01
C ASN A 38 11.89 -8.47 5.50
N GLY A 39 10.99 -7.83 4.74
CA GLY A 39 11.10 -6.39 4.46
C GLY A 39 12.11 -5.98 3.38
N CYS A 40 12.50 -6.86 2.46
CA CYS A 40 13.43 -6.53 1.35
C CYS A 40 12.94 -5.32 0.52
N GLY A 41 11.63 -5.21 0.32
CA GLY A 41 10.99 -4.09 -0.36
C GLY A 41 10.89 -2.81 0.47
N ARG A 42 11.44 -2.76 1.70
CA ARG A 42 11.38 -1.59 2.61
C ARG A 42 9.97 -0.99 2.74
N ALA A 43 8.96 -1.85 2.82
CA ALA A 43 7.54 -1.47 2.95
C ALA A 43 7.20 -0.83 4.32
N MET A 44 8.11 -0.89 5.29
CA MET A 44 7.97 -0.27 6.61
C MET A 44 8.59 1.13 6.70
N LEU A 45 8.95 1.76 5.58
CA LEU A 45 9.57 3.08 5.51
C LEU A 45 8.91 3.95 4.42
N VAL A 46 7.61 3.78 4.24
CA VAL A 46 6.84 4.38 3.14
C VAL A 46 5.42 4.71 3.55
N GLU A 47 4.83 5.71 2.89
CA GLU A 47 3.49 6.21 3.18
C GLU A 47 2.45 5.09 3.14
N ILE A 48 2.59 4.17 2.17
CA ILE A 48 1.79 2.94 2.07
C ILE A 48 2.67 1.71 1.86
N GLY A 49 2.58 0.78 2.81
CA GLY A 49 3.29 -0.49 2.77
C GLY A 49 2.34 -1.69 2.64
N LEU A 50 2.63 -2.60 1.72
CA LEU A 50 1.99 -3.91 1.65
C LEU A 50 2.99 -4.99 2.07
N VAL A 51 2.63 -5.78 3.09
CA VAL A 51 3.46 -6.90 3.57
C VAL A 51 2.70 -8.21 3.41
N GLY A 52 3.27 -9.12 2.64
CA GLY A 52 2.69 -10.41 2.34
C GLY A 52 2.48 -11.30 3.57
N LYS A 53 1.26 -11.80 3.73
CA LYS A 53 0.87 -12.66 4.87
C LYS A 53 0.49 -14.08 4.41
N ALA A 54 -0.35 -14.19 3.40
CA ALA A 54 -0.79 -15.46 2.82
C ALA A 54 -0.95 -15.34 1.30
N VAL A 55 -1.22 -16.44 0.61
CA VAL A 55 -1.44 -16.44 -0.85
C VAL A 55 -2.55 -15.45 -1.20
N GLY A 56 -2.24 -14.46 -2.03
CA GLY A 56 -3.14 -13.36 -2.42
C GLY A 56 -3.51 -12.37 -1.31
N ARG A 57 -2.84 -12.39 -0.14
CA ARG A 57 -3.22 -11.57 1.03
C ARG A 57 -2.05 -10.81 1.64
N TYR A 58 -2.32 -9.58 2.00
CA TYR A 58 -1.36 -8.59 2.49
C TYR A 58 -1.87 -7.91 3.76
N ASN A 59 -0.93 -7.50 4.60
CA ASN A 59 -1.15 -6.49 5.62
C ASN A 59 -0.91 -5.12 4.98
N LEU A 60 -1.83 -4.20 5.21
CA LEU A 60 -1.77 -2.82 4.74
C LEU A 60 -1.30 -1.92 5.88
N TYR A 61 -0.17 -1.24 5.68
CA TYR A 61 0.45 -0.29 6.60
C TYR A 61 0.37 1.12 6.04
N ILE A 62 0.03 2.09 6.87
CA ILE A 62 -0.17 3.49 6.46
C ILE A 62 0.39 4.46 7.51
N GLY A 63 0.93 5.59 7.04
CA GLY A 63 1.23 6.74 7.88
C GLY A 63 2.70 6.95 8.18
N SER A 64 3.60 6.44 7.33
CA SER A 64 4.96 6.98 7.25
C SER A 64 4.94 8.32 6.51
N ASP A 65 6.07 9.01 6.52
CA ASP A 65 6.32 10.24 5.76
C ASP A 65 7.11 9.96 4.47
N ARG A 66 7.26 10.98 3.62
CA ARG A 66 8.03 10.90 2.37
C ARG A 66 9.53 10.71 2.56
N THR A 67 10.08 11.09 3.72
CA THR A 67 11.49 10.95 4.06
C THR A 67 11.82 9.55 4.60
N GLY A 68 10.81 8.73 4.93
CA GLY A 68 10.94 7.39 5.46
C GLY A 68 11.44 7.35 6.91
N LEU A 69 11.19 8.40 7.70
CA LEU A 69 11.68 8.49 9.09
C LEU A 69 10.70 7.89 10.11
N HIS A 70 9.42 7.78 9.77
CA HIS A 70 8.41 7.15 10.62
C HIS A 70 8.04 5.74 10.13
N ILE A 71 7.80 4.81 11.06
CA ILE A 71 7.32 3.48 10.73
C ILE A 71 5.78 3.54 10.54
N PRO A 72 5.23 3.11 9.40
CA PRO A 72 3.80 3.10 9.17
C PRO A 72 3.12 2.08 10.08
N ARG A 73 1.89 2.38 10.51
CA ARG A 73 1.12 1.50 11.41
C ARG A 73 0.22 0.56 10.62
N LEU A 74 -0.01 -0.63 11.18
CA LEU A 74 -0.96 -1.58 10.62
C LEU A 74 -2.34 -0.94 10.56
N TYR A 75 -2.89 -0.81 9.35
CA TYR A 75 -4.22 -0.29 9.11
C TYR A 75 -5.23 -1.43 8.99
N LYS A 76 -4.93 -2.42 8.15
CA LYS A 76 -5.74 -3.62 7.97
C LYS A 76 -4.86 -4.84 7.80
N GLU A 77 -5.34 -5.95 8.34
CA GLU A 77 -4.60 -7.19 8.36
C GLU A 77 -5.20 -8.20 7.41
N ASN A 78 -4.35 -8.94 6.70
CA ASN A 78 -4.72 -10.12 5.92
C ASN A 78 -5.83 -9.85 4.88
N ILE A 79 -5.69 -8.82 4.05
CA ILE A 79 -6.66 -8.43 3.02
C ILE A 79 -6.13 -8.67 1.60
N THR A 80 -7.01 -8.85 0.62
CA THR A 80 -6.63 -9.00 -0.79
C THR A 80 -6.37 -7.66 -1.45
N LEU A 81 -5.72 -7.64 -2.62
CA LEU A 81 -5.48 -6.40 -3.38
C LEU A 81 -6.82 -5.74 -3.79
N GLU A 82 -7.81 -6.54 -4.18
CA GLU A 82 -9.14 -6.05 -4.54
C GLU A 82 -9.83 -5.37 -3.35
N GLN A 83 -9.68 -5.93 -2.14
CA GLN A 83 -10.19 -5.30 -0.92
C GLN A 83 -9.49 -3.97 -0.62
N ILE A 84 -8.20 -3.84 -0.95
CA ILE A 84 -7.46 -2.58 -0.81
C ILE A 84 -8.01 -1.54 -1.81
N ILE A 85 -8.22 -1.92 -3.06
CA ILE A 85 -8.77 -1.03 -4.10
C ILE A 85 -10.19 -0.56 -3.77
N GLN A 86 -11.03 -1.44 -3.22
CA GLN A 86 -12.42 -1.11 -2.87
C GLN A 86 -12.54 -0.26 -1.61
N ASP A 87 -11.57 -0.33 -0.70
CA ASP A 87 -11.61 0.39 0.56
C ASP A 87 -11.22 1.85 0.40
N ARG A 88 -12.21 2.73 0.40
CA ARG A 88 -11.98 4.18 0.26
C ARG A 88 -11.45 4.85 1.52
N ASN A 89 -11.60 4.21 2.68
CA ASN A 89 -11.33 4.84 3.96
C ASN A 89 -9.85 5.13 4.17
N TRP A 90 -8.98 4.29 3.61
CA TRP A 90 -7.55 4.49 3.77
C TRP A 90 -7.03 5.66 2.95
N MET A 91 -7.65 5.97 1.80
CA MET A 91 -7.29 7.13 0.97
C MET A 91 -7.55 8.45 1.69
N HIS A 92 -8.66 8.54 2.44
CA HIS A 92 -8.93 9.70 3.28
C HIS A 92 -7.84 9.91 4.34
N ARG A 93 -7.22 8.82 4.82
CA ARG A 93 -6.18 8.89 5.85
C ARG A 93 -4.87 9.48 5.35
N LEU A 94 -4.58 9.42 4.04
CA LEU A 94 -3.39 10.06 3.46
C LEU A 94 -3.46 11.58 3.46
N VAL A 95 -4.66 12.15 3.42
CA VAL A 95 -4.86 13.61 3.33
C VAL A 95 -4.62 14.31 4.68
N TYR A 96 -4.57 13.54 5.77
CA TYR A 96 -4.42 14.03 7.15
C TYR A 96 -3.10 13.61 7.83
N VAL A 97 -2.11 13.17 7.06
CA VAL A 97 -0.74 12.90 7.55
C VAL A 97 0.20 13.97 7.02
#